data_AF-A0A5B2VGK6-F1
#
_entry.id   AF-A0A5B2VGK6-F1
#
_cell.length_a   1.000
_cell.length_b   1.000
_cell.length_c   1.000
_cell.angle_alpha   90.00
_cell.angle_beta   90.00
_cell.angle_gamma   90.00
#
_symmetry.space_group_name_H-M   'P 1'
#
loop_
_entity.id
_entity.type
_entity.pdbx_description
1 polymer ?
#
loop_
_entity_poly.entity_id
_entity_poly.type
_entity_poly.pdbx_seq_one_letter_code
_entity_poly.pdbx_strand_id
1 'polypeptide(L)'
;MAPLLPQGKAGPRRPRRHPLRRQYRGRMSMGNEFRAPDLKLQPRGDGVPVLTIADEPDVRALEADLARTRALLHEADHRAKNTLQVVTSLVLLQARRIGSTAAQRVLYAIAERISALSTVHRLLAEGEAGSFDVSAFLRETTHEMRGGSDRIEVALDLADTTIAAAKAPSLALLVHEVLADAFARDFPEERGGRIGVSASTEAGAVRIMVADDGSAPAEEHGDGFGPMLVDLLGKQLRAEVRREETAPGTRVTITLPPESAARR
;
A
#
# COMPACT_ATOMS: atom_id res chain seq x y z
N MET A 1 -28.24 41.27 -71.92
CA MET A 1 -28.39 42.72 -71.70
C MET A 1 -29.14 42.93 -70.40
N ALA A 2 -28.57 43.72 -69.48
CA ALA A 2 -29.31 44.35 -68.38
C ALA A 2 -30.29 45.43 -68.95
N PRO A 3 -31.05 46.24 -68.17
CA PRO A 3 -31.27 46.32 -66.70
C PRO A 3 -32.75 46.64 -66.30
N LEU A 4 -33.05 46.81 -65.00
CA LEU A 4 -33.66 48.02 -64.37
C LEU A 4 -34.32 47.72 -62.99
N LEU A 5 -34.03 48.60 -62.03
CA LEU A 5 -34.43 48.61 -60.60
C LEU A 5 -35.92 49.06 -60.41
N PRO A 6 -36.52 48.97 -59.20
CA PRO A 6 -36.38 50.07 -58.22
C PRO A 6 -36.40 49.71 -56.71
N GLN A 7 -35.58 50.49 -55.97
CA GLN A 7 -35.81 51.15 -54.66
C GLN A 7 -36.54 50.40 -53.51
N GLY A 8 -35.83 50.22 -52.39
CA GLY A 8 -36.38 49.75 -51.10
C GLY A 8 -35.60 50.26 -49.88
N LYS A 9 -36.34 50.75 -48.89
CA LYS A 9 -35.97 51.62 -47.76
C LYS A 9 -34.86 51.13 -46.81
N ALA A 10 -34.10 52.09 -46.27
CA ALA A 10 -33.16 51.90 -45.17
C ALA A 10 -33.89 51.65 -43.83
N GLY A 11 -33.61 50.50 -43.20
CA GLY A 11 -33.93 50.20 -41.80
C GLY A 11 -32.65 50.17 -40.94
N PRO A 12 -32.73 50.40 -39.62
CA PRO A 12 -31.55 50.54 -38.78
C PRO A 12 -30.80 49.21 -38.65
N ARG A 13 -29.49 49.23 -38.90
CA ARG A 13 -28.58 48.08 -38.78
C ARG A 13 -28.54 47.61 -37.32
N ARG A 14 -28.95 46.35 -37.07
CA ARG A 14 -28.69 45.67 -35.78
C ARG A 14 -27.18 45.48 -35.60
N PRO A 15 -26.57 45.83 -34.44
CA PRO A 15 -25.17 45.52 -34.20
C PRO A 15 -25.02 44.01 -33.92
N ARG A 16 -24.12 43.36 -34.65
CA ARG A 16 -23.65 41.99 -34.35
C ARG A 16 -22.95 42.03 -32.99
N ARG A 17 -23.53 41.37 -31.98
CA ARG A 17 -22.88 41.14 -30.68
C ARG A 17 -21.83 40.04 -30.83
N HIS A 18 -20.60 40.41 -31.17
CA HIS A 18 -19.45 39.61 -30.74
C HIS A 18 -19.16 39.92 -29.28
N PRO A 19 -19.00 38.93 -28.38
CA PRO A 19 -18.51 39.20 -27.05
C PRO A 19 -17.04 39.62 -27.17
N LEU A 20 -16.79 40.92 -27.11
CA LEU A 20 -15.45 41.45 -26.92
C LEU A 20 -14.94 40.93 -25.58
N ARG A 21 -14.00 39.98 -25.59
CA ARG A 21 -13.14 39.69 -24.44
C ARG A 21 -12.29 40.94 -24.19
N ARG A 22 -12.82 41.89 -23.42
CA ARG A 22 -12.04 43.03 -22.93
C ARG A 22 -11.21 42.55 -21.75
N GLN A 23 -9.89 42.60 -21.91
CA GLN A 23 -8.94 42.39 -20.83
C GLN A 23 -8.85 43.69 -20.04
N TYR A 24 -9.36 43.72 -18.81
CA TYR A 24 -9.31 44.90 -17.96
C TYR A 24 -8.02 44.89 -17.13
N ARG A 25 -7.24 45.97 -17.17
CA ARG A 25 -6.12 46.25 -16.26
C ARG A 25 -6.62 47.22 -15.19
N GLY A 26 -6.57 46.80 -13.93
CA GLY A 26 -6.87 47.65 -12.77
C GLY A 26 -5.66 47.78 -11.87
N ARG A 27 -5.55 48.90 -11.15
CA ARG A 27 -4.49 49.16 -10.16
C ARG A 27 -5.16 49.33 -8.79
N MET A 28 -4.82 48.50 -7.81
CA MET A 28 -5.29 48.71 -6.43
C MET A 28 -4.46 49.82 -5.76
N SER A 29 -5.02 50.44 -4.72
CA SER A 29 -4.37 51.51 -3.91
C SER A 29 -3.03 51.07 -3.27
N MET A 30 -2.76 49.77 -3.21
CA MET A 30 -1.51 49.16 -2.75
C MET A 30 -0.63 48.64 -3.90
N GLY A 31 -0.39 49.43 -4.95
CA GLY A 31 0.77 49.31 -5.86
C GLY A 31 0.96 48.04 -6.73
N ASN A 32 0.31 46.91 -6.45
CA ASN A 32 0.53 45.65 -7.14
C ASN A 32 -0.45 45.50 -8.33
N GLU A 33 0.10 45.26 -9.53
CA GLU A 33 -0.68 44.82 -10.69
C GLU A 33 -1.08 43.35 -10.51
N PHE A 34 -2.37 43.03 -10.65
CA PHE A 34 -2.85 41.65 -10.65
C PHE A 34 -3.49 41.30 -11.99
N ARG A 35 -3.26 40.06 -12.46
CA ARG A 35 -3.93 39.45 -13.62
C ARG A 35 -4.96 38.46 -13.08
N ALA A 36 -6.22 38.86 -12.98
CA ALA A 36 -7.28 37.94 -12.56
C ALA A 36 -7.93 37.29 -13.80
N PRO A 37 -8.01 35.95 -13.86
CA PRO A 37 -8.80 35.28 -14.88
C PRO A 37 -10.29 35.51 -14.60
N ASP A 38 -11.05 35.84 -15.64
CA ASP A 38 -12.52 35.89 -15.67
C ASP A 38 -13.23 36.80 -14.64
N LEU A 39 -12.95 38.10 -14.72
CA LEU A 39 -13.82 39.13 -14.13
C LEU A 39 -15.18 39.17 -14.86
N LYS A 40 -16.28 38.97 -14.13
CA LYS A 40 -17.64 39.27 -14.63
C LYS A 40 -18.12 40.57 -14.01
N LEU A 41 -18.30 41.60 -14.86
CA LEU A 41 -18.91 42.86 -14.46
C LEU A 41 -20.42 42.73 -14.58
N GLN A 42 -21.15 42.93 -13.48
CA GLN A 42 -22.60 43.14 -13.53
C GLN A 42 -22.89 44.64 -13.33
N PRO A 43 -23.64 45.27 -14.24
CA PRO A 43 -24.06 46.65 -14.05
C PRO A 43 -25.10 46.71 -12.93
N ARG A 44 -24.86 47.57 -11.94
CA ARG A 44 -25.86 47.94 -10.95
C ARG A 44 -26.48 49.29 -11.37
N GLY A 45 -27.75 49.51 -11.01
CA GLY A 45 -28.56 50.63 -11.48
C GLY A 45 -28.08 52.04 -11.08
N ASP A 46 -27.01 52.13 -10.30
CA ASP A 46 -26.37 53.35 -9.79
C ASP A 46 -25.08 53.73 -10.56
N GLY A 47 -24.69 52.97 -11.59
CA GLY A 47 -23.54 53.28 -12.44
C GLY A 47 -22.18 52.94 -11.83
N VAL A 48 -22.13 52.35 -10.63
CA VAL A 48 -20.88 51.84 -10.04
C VAL A 48 -20.72 50.36 -10.40
N PRO A 49 -19.67 49.96 -11.13
CA PRO A 49 -19.45 48.55 -11.42
C PRO A 49 -19.03 47.81 -10.14
N VAL A 50 -19.79 46.79 -9.74
CA VAL A 50 -19.38 45.85 -8.70
C VAL A 50 -18.53 44.77 -9.36
N LEU A 51 -17.32 44.60 -8.84
CA LEU A 51 -16.45 43.49 -9.23
C LEU A 51 -16.70 42.30 -8.31
N THR A 52 -17.35 41.26 -8.82
CA THR A 52 -17.45 39.98 -8.12
C THR A 52 -16.30 39.09 -8.56
N ILE A 53 -15.42 38.73 -7.63
CA ILE A 53 -14.47 37.63 -7.82
C ILE A 53 -15.33 36.36 -7.80
N ALA A 54 -15.34 35.58 -8.88
CA ALA A 54 -15.97 34.28 -8.85
C ALA A 54 -15.14 33.38 -7.91
N ASP A 55 -15.79 32.68 -6.97
CA ASP A 55 -15.14 31.65 -6.15
C ASP A 55 -14.28 30.75 -7.02
N GLU A 56 -13.05 30.47 -6.57
CA GLU A 56 -12.09 29.62 -7.27
C GLU A 56 -12.75 28.29 -7.67
N PRO A 57 -12.95 28.00 -8.96
CA PRO A 57 -13.57 26.74 -9.41
C PRO A 57 -12.64 25.53 -9.24
N ASP A 58 -11.57 25.64 -8.47
CA ASP A 58 -10.50 24.64 -8.39
C ASP A 58 -10.65 23.74 -7.17
N VAL A 59 -10.93 24.30 -5.98
CA VAL A 59 -10.90 23.52 -4.72
C VAL A 59 -11.96 22.43 -4.68
N ARG A 60 -13.21 22.73 -5.04
CA ARG A 60 -14.30 21.72 -5.03
C ARG A 60 -14.12 20.65 -6.11
N ALA A 61 -13.54 21.01 -7.26
CA ALA A 61 -13.25 20.07 -8.34
C ALA A 61 -12.08 19.15 -7.94
N LEU A 62 -11.02 19.71 -7.35
CA LEU A 62 -9.90 18.98 -6.76
C LEU A 62 -10.36 18.05 -5.64
N GLU A 63 -11.24 18.50 -4.74
CA GLU A 63 -11.81 17.67 -3.68
C GLU A 63 -12.64 16.51 -4.25
N ALA A 64 -13.43 16.75 -5.30
CA ALA A 64 -14.21 15.73 -5.97
C ALA A 64 -13.33 14.70 -6.71
N ASP A 65 -12.28 15.16 -7.40
CA ASP A 65 -11.31 14.29 -8.08
C ASP A 65 -10.48 13.49 -7.07
N LEU A 66 -10.11 14.09 -5.94
CA LEU A 66 -9.42 13.40 -4.85
C LEU A 66 -10.32 12.34 -4.20
N ALA A 67 -11.59 12.67 -3.94
CA ALA A 67 -12.56 11.72 -3.41
C ALA A 67 -12.79 10.55 -4.39
N ARG A 68 -12.90 10.85 -5.69
CA ARG A 68 -13.03 9.83 -6.75
C ARG A 68 -11.79 8.94 -6.83
N THR A 69 -10.59 9.52 -6.79
CA THR A 69 -9.32 8.79 -6.80
C THR A 69 -9.22 7.87 -5.59
N ARG A 70 -9.55 8.36 -4.39
CA ARG A 70 -9.58 7.55 -3.17
C ARG A 70 -10.59 6.39 -3.27
N ALA A 71 -11.78 6.63 -3.82
CA ALA A 71 -12.77 5.58 -4.03
C ALA A 71 -12.29 4.50 -5.01
N LEU A 72 -11.63 4.90 -6.10
CA LEU A 72 -11.05 3.97 -7.09
C LEU A 72 -9.91 3.15 -6.50
N LEU A 73 -9.03 3.76 -5.71
CA LEU A 73 -7.96 3.05 -4.99
C LEU A 73 -8.55 2.02 -4.04
N HIS A 74 -9.50 2.43 -3.20
CA HIS A 74 -10.19 1.54 -2.27
C HIS A 74 -10.86 0.36 -3.00
N GLU A 75 -11.52 0.60 -4.13
CA GLU A 75 -12.12 -0.46 -4.94
C GLU A 75 -11.08 -1.42 -5.51
N ALA A 76 -9.94 -0.91 -6.01
CA ALA A 76 -8.84 -1.72 -6.50
C ALA A 76 -8.27 -2.63 -5.40
N ASP A 77 -8.11 -2.09 -4.18
CA ASP A 77 -7.61 -2.84 -3.02
C ASP A 77 -8.58 -3.94 -2.60
N HIS A 78 -9.87 -3.63 -2.57
CA HIS A 78 -10.92 -4.63 -2.34
C HIS A 78 -10.91 -5.73 -3.40
N ARG A 79 -10.75 -5.38 -4.68
CA ARG A 79 -10.69 -6.35 -5.78
C ARG A 79 -9.44 -7.22 -5.73
N ALA A 80 -8.29 -6.65 -5.35
CA ALA A 80 -7.06 -7.39 -5.17
C ALA A 80 -7.19 -8.40 -4.02
N LYS A 81 -7.71 -7.98 -2.87
CA LYS A 81 -8.04 -8.86 -1.73
C LYS A 81 -8.98 -9.98 -2.15
N ASN A 82 -10.07 -9.65 -2.86
CA ASN A 82 -11.03 -10.64 -3.34
C ASN A 82 -10.38 -11.66 -4.29
N THR A 83 -9.48 -11.20 -5.17
CA THR A 83 -8.79 -12.08 -6.12
C THR A 83 -7.83 -13.01 -5.41
N LEU A 84 -7.00 -12.50 -4.49
CA LEU A 84 -6.09 -13.33 -3.70
C LEU A 84 -6.86 -14.34 -2.82
N GLN A 85 -8.00 -13.94 -2.26
CA GLN A 85 -8.87 -14.84 -1.49
C GLN A 85 -9.48 -15.95 -2.36
N VAL A 86 -9.92 -15.63 -3.58
CA VAL A 86 -10.43 -16.64 -4.54
C VAL A 86 -9.32 -17.61 -4.92
N VAL A 87 -8.13 -17.11 -5.26
CA VAL A 87 -6.97 -17.96 -5.60
C VAL A 87 -6.60 -18.87 -4.44
N THR A 88 -6.50 -18.32 -3.22
CA THR A 88 -6.24 -19.09 -2.00
C THR A 88 -7.28 -20.19 -1.80
N SER A 89 -8.57 -19.86 -1.95
CA SER A 89 -9.67 -20.83 -1.82
C SER A 89 -9.57 -21.97 -2.83
N LEU A 90 -9.21 -21.66 -4.08
CA LEU A 90 -9.01 -22.66 -5.12
C LEU A 90 -7.83 -23.59 -4.79
N VAL A 91 -6.70 -23.04 -4.34
CA VAL A 91 -5.53 -23.83 -3.92
C VAL A 91 -5.91 -24.77 -2.78
N LEU A 92 -6.61 -24.28 -1.75
CA LEU A 92 -7.08 -25.09 -0.63
C LEU A 92 -8.09 -26.17 -1.05
N LEU A 93 -8.97 -25.87 -2.01
CA LEU A 93 -9.88 -26.85 -2.61
C LEU A 93 -9.13 -27.97 -3.33
N GLN A 94 -8.05 -27.66 -4.05
CA GLN A 94 -7.19 -28.67 -4.70
C GLN A 94 -6.39 -29.48 -3.67
N ALA A 95 -5.86 -28.81 -2.63
CA ALA A 95 -5.12 -29.46 -1.55
C ALA A 95 -5.96 -30.56 -0.87
N ARG A 96 -7.25 -30.32 -0.63
CA ARG A 96 -8.16 -31.32 -0.03
C ARG A 96 -8.48 -32.51 -0.93
N ARG A 97 -8.27 -32.42 -2.24
CA ARG A 97 -8.63 -33.46 -3.22
C ARG A 97 -7.45 -34.32 -3.66
N ILE A 98 -6.23 -33.92 -3.35
CA ILE A 98 -5.03 -34.64 -3.75
C ILE A 98 -4.78 -35.81 -2.79
N GLY A 99 -4.44 -36.99 -3.33
CA GLY A 99 -4.20 -38.19 -2.52
C GLY A 99 -2.81 -38.26 -1.88
N SER A 100 -1.89 -37.38 -2.28
CA SER A 100 -0.52 -37.35 -1.76
C SER A 100 -0.40 -36.33 -0.64
N THR A 101 -0.05 -36.80 0.56
CA THR A 101 0.20 -35.95 1.74
C THR A 101 1.30 -34.93 1.50
N ALA A 102 2.37 -35.31 0.78
CA ALA A 102 3.45 -34.41 0.40
C ALA A 102 2.95 -33.28 -0.52
N ALA A 103 2.16 -33.60 -1.54
CA ALA A 103 1.61 -32.59 -2.45
C ALA A 103 0.56 -31.70 -1.76
N GLN A 104 -0.20 -32.26 -0.83
CA GLN A 104 -1.13 -31.50 0.00
C GLN A 104 -0.40 -30.45 0.86
N ARG A 105 0.71 -30.82 1.51
CA ARG A 105 1.55 -29.88 2.28
C ARG A 105 2.08 -28.73 1.42
N VAL A 106 2.57 -29.02 0.22
CA VAL A 106 3.04 -27.98 -0.71
C VAL A 106 1.93 -26.99 -1.06
N LEU A 107 0.72 -27.48 -1.34
CA LEU A 107 -0.42 -26.61 -1.66
C LEU A 107 -0.87 -25.77 -0.46
N TYR A 108 -0.84 -26.32 0.76
CA TYR A 108 -1.11 -25.54 1.96
C TYR A 108 -0.06 -24.44 2.16
N ALA A 109 1.23 -24.76 2.02
CA ALA A 109 2.30 -23.77 2.10
C ALA A 109 2.16 -22.67 1.04
N ILE A 110 1.72 -22.99 -0.18
CA ILE A 110 1.40 -21.98 -1.21
C ILE A 110 0.24 -21.09 -0.76
N ALA A 111 -0.83 -21.66 -0.22
CA ALA A 111 -1.97 -20.89 0.27
C ALA A 111 -1.56 -19.92 1.41
N GLU A 112 -0.73 -20.37 2.33
CA GLU A 112 -0.21 -19.54 3.44
C GLU A 112 0.64 -18.37 2.94
N ARG A 113 1.52 -18.61 1.95
CA ARG A 113 2.29 -17.54 1.28
C ARG A 113 1.41 -16.50 0.60
N ILE A 114 0.33 -16.94 -0.06
CA ILE A 114 -0.63 -16.03 -0.70
C ILE A 114 -1.37 -15.20 0.36
N SER A 115 -1.71 -15.80 1.50
CA SER A 115 -2.30 -15.07 2.63
C SER A 115 -1.34 -13.99 3.16
N ALA A 116 -0.06 -14.31 3.37
CA ALA A 116 0.94 -13.32 3.79
C ALA A 116 1.06 -12.14 2.80
N LEU A 117 1.04 -12.41 1.49
CA LEU A 117 1.03 -11.37 0.46
C LEU A 117 -0.28 -10.54 0.45
N SER A 118 -1.40 -11.16 0.80
CA SER A 118 -2.68 -10.47 0.94
C SER A 118 -2.65 -9.46 2.09
N THR A 119 -2.04 -9.84 3.22
CA THR A 119 -1.83 -8.96 4.38
C THR A 119 -0.95 -7.77 4.00
N VAL A 120 0.15 -8.00 3.28
CA VAL A 120 1.00 -6.91 2.75
C VAL A 120 0.22 -5.96 1.85
N HIS A 121 -0.53 -6.51 0.90
CA HIS A 121 -1.29 -5.69 -0.04
C HIS A 121 -2.25 -4.76 0.70
N ARG A 122 -2.96 -5.28 1.71
CA ARG A 122 -3.90 -4.50 2.50
C ARG A 122 -3.18 -3.43 3.32
N LEU A 123 -2.07 -3.75 3.98
CA LEU A 123 -1.31 -2.78 4.77
C LEU A 123 -0.66 -1.69 3.91
N LEU A 124 -0.22 -2.01 2.69
CA LEU A 124 0.27 -1.03 1.72
C LEU A 124 -0.85 -0.08 1.24
N ALA A 125 -2.06 -0.61 1.06
CA ALA A 125 -3.23 0.16 0.63
C ALA A 125 -3.73 1.14 1.71
N GLU A 126 -3.69 0.71 2.97
CA GLU A 126 -4.14 1.51 4.11
C GLU A 126 -3.06 2.48 4.64
N GLY A 127 -1.79 2.22 4.31
CA GLY A 127 -0.63 2.92 4.83
C GLY A 127 -0.21 4.20 4.08
N GLU A 128 0.91 4.77 4.51
CA GLU A 128 1.52 5.93 3.84
C GLU A 128 2.17 5.54 2.51
N ALA A 129 1.96 6.36 1.48
CA ALA A 129 2.52 6.12 0.16
C ALA A 129 4.05 5.98 0.20
N GLY A 130 4.57 4.86 -0.30
CA GLY A 130 6.01 4.59 -0.40
C GLY A 130 6.64 4.02 0.86
N SER A 131 5.91 3.91 1.97
CA SER A 131 6.37 3.32 3.23
C SER A 131 5.56 2.05 3.56
N PHE A 132 6.17 1.12 4.28
CA PHE A 132 5.50 -0.07 4.79
C PHE A 132 5.85 -0.29 6.26
N ASP A 133 4.82 -0.40 7.09
CA ASP A 133 4.93 -0.65 8.54
C ASP A 133 5.17 -2.13 8.81
N VAL A 134 6.43 -2.45 9.15
CA VAL A 134 6.87 -3.82 9.46
C VAL A 134 6.24 -4.30 10.77
N SER A 135 6.04 -3.41 11.72
CA SER A 135 5.53 -3.73 13.04
C SER A 135 4.04 -4.07 13.00
N ALA A 136 3.25 -3.34 12.20
CA ALA A 136 1.87 -3.70 11.91
C ALA A 136 1.77 -5.08 11.24
N PHE A 137 2.62 -5.33 10.23
CA PHE A 137 2.66 -6.62 9.54
C PHE A 137 3.02 -7.78 10.46
N LEU A 138 4.08 -7.66 11.26
CA LEU A 138 4.51 -8.72 12.19
C LEU A 138 3.44 -9.04 13.22
N ARG A 139 2.75 -8.02 13.75
CA ARG A 139 1.66 -8.20 14.70
C ARG A 139 0.52 -9.01 14.10
N GLU A 140 0.11 -8.68 12.89
CA GLU A 140 -1.02 -9.34 12.22
C GLU A 140 -0.67 -10.75 11.76
N THR A 141 0.45 -10.93 11.05
CA THR A 141 0.83 -12.25 10.55
C THR A 141 1.07 -13.24 11.69
N THR A 142 1.67 -12.79 12.80
CA THR A 142 1.89 -13.68 13.96
C THR A 142 0.57 -14.02 14.67
N HIS A 143 -0.38 -13.07 14.70
CA HIS A 143 -1.72 -13.33 15.21
C HIS A 143 -2.48 -14.35 14.36
N GLU A 144 -2.44 -14.20 13.03
CA GLU A 144 -3.04 -15.14 12.07
C GLU A 144 -2.45 -16.54 12.21
N MET A 145 -1.12 -16.66 12.25
CA MET A 145 -0.43 -17.95 12.37
C MET A 145 -0.66 -18.66 13.70
N ARG A 146 -0.85 -17.91 14.80
CA ARG A 146 -1.22 -18.50 16.09
C ARG A 146 -2.58 -19.20 16.04
N GLY A 147 -3.49 -18.78 15.14
CA GLY A 147 -4.75 -19.49 14.85
C GLY A 147 -5.69 -19.69 16.05
N GLY A 148 -5.51 -18.92 17.13
CA GLY A 148 -6.26 -19.08 18.39
C GLY A 148 -5.79 -20.22 19.30
N SER A 149 -4.66 -20.87 18.99
CA SER A 149 -4.07 -21.88 19.87
C SER A 149 -3.43 -21.24 21.10
N ASP A 150 -3.84 -21.65 22.29
CA ASP A 150 -3.23 -21.21 23.56
C ASP A 150 -1.98 -22.03 23.94
N ARG A 151 -1.61 -23.03 23.13
CA ARG A 151 -0.43 -23.87 23.38
C ARG A 151 0.90 -23.13 23.12
N ILE A 152 0.89 -22.12 22.24
CA ILE A 152 2.08 -21.33 21.90
C ILE A 152 1.86 -19.89 22.40
N GLU A 153 2.71 -19.49 23.35
CA GLU A 153 2.82 -18.10 23.81
C GLU A 153 3.64 -17.30 22.80
N VAL A 154 3.06 -16.22 22.29
CA VAL A 154 3.75 -15.29 21.39
C VAL A 154 4.05 -14.01 22.14
N ALA A 155 5.33 -13.65 22.23
CA ALA A 155 5.78 -12.37 22.77
C ALA A 155 6.24 -11.45 21.64
N LEU A 156 5.69 -10.24 21.58
CA LEU A 156 6.01 -9.24 20.55
C LEU A 156 6.72 -8.04 21.17
N ASP A 157 7.92 -7.72 20.69
CA ASP A 157 8.69 -6.51 21.02
C ASP A 157 8.97 -5.70 19.74
N LEU A 158 8.00 -4.88 19.35
CA LEU A 158 7.97 -4.22 18.04
C LEU A 158 8.09 -2.71 18.21
N ALA A 159 9.26 -2.15 17.88
CA ALA A 159 9.44 -0.70 17.75
C ALA A 159 8.85 -0.20 16.42
N ASP A 160 8.50 1.08 16.32
CA ASP A 160 8.02 1.67 15.07
C ASP A 160 9.09 1.54 13.97
N THR A 161 8.87 0.59 13.06
CA THR A 161 9.86 0.13 12.10
C THR A 161 9.23 0.12 10.72
N THR A 162 9.83 0.86 9.78
CA THR A 162 9.32 0.98 8.42
C THR A 162 10.41 0.66 7.39
N ILE A 163 9.96 0.23 6.21
CA ILE A 163 10.81 0.01 5.03
C ILE A 163 10.16 0.66 3.80
N ALA A 164 10.92 0.84 2.72
CA ALA A 164 10.32 1.20 1.43
C ALA A 164 9.26 0.17 1.01
N ALA A 165 8.09 0.66 0.58
CA ALA A 165 6.95 -0.15 0.16
C ALA A 165 7.32 -1.21 -0.90
N ALA A 166 8.25 -0.89 -1.80
CA ALA A 166 8.72 -1.82 -2.84
C ALA A 166 9.39 -3.09 -2.30
N LYS A 167 9.91 -3.08 -1.06
CA LYS A 167 10.55 -4.22 -0.41
C LYS A 167 9.55 -5.10 0.35
N ALA A 168 8.34 -4.61 0.61
CA ALA A 168 7.37 -5.25 1.49
C ALA A 168 6.97 -6.68 1.06
N PRO A 169 6.68 -6.98 -0.23
CA PRO A 169 6.31 -8.33 -0.64
C PRO A 169 7.41 -9.37 -0.38
N SER A 170 8.66 -9.00 -0.67
CA SER A 170 9.81 -9.88 -0.43
C SER A 170 10.10 -10.06 1.04
N LEU A 171 9.98 -9.00 1.85
CA LEU A 171 10.17 -9.08 3.30
C LEU A 171 9.10 -9.98 3.92
N ALA A 172 7.85 -9.85 3.50
CA ALA A 172 6.76 -10.61 4.08
C ALA A 172 6.88 -12.10 3.83
N LEU A 173 7.24 -12.51 2.60
CA LEU A 173 7.50 -13.92 2.31
C LEU A 173 8.70 -14.44 3.12
N LEU A 174 9.78 -13.66 3.21
CA LEU A 174 10.97 -14.04 3.98
C LEU A 174 10.63 -14.26 5.46
N VAL A 175 9.93 -13.30 6.07
CA VAL A 175 9.49 -13.37 7.47
C VAL A 175 8.49 -14.50 7.66
N HIS A 176 7.58 -14.72 6.72
CA HIS A 176 6.60 -15.80 6.77
C HIS A 176 7.27 -17.18 6.82
N GLU A 177 8.27 -17.45 5.99
CA GLU A 177 9.01 -18.73 6.06
C GLU A 177 9.72 -18.90 7.40
N VAL A 178 10.31 -17.83 7.94
CA VAL A 178 10.99 -17.87 9.25
C VAL A 178 10.01 -18.12 10.38
N LEU A 179 8.84 -17.47 10.37
CA LEU A 179 7.79 -17.73 11.35
C LEU A 179 7.22 -19.14 11.19
N ALA A 180 7.01 -19.61 9.96
CA ALA A 180 6.47 -20.94 9.69
C ALA A 180 7.40 -22.03 10.25
N ASP A 181 8.72 -21.88 10.08
CA ASP A 181 9.71 -22.77 10.71
C ASP A 181 9.61 -22.77 12.24
N ALA A 182 9.45 -21.59 12.85
CA ALA A 182 9.31 -21.46 14.30
C ALA A 182 8.01 -22.09 14.83
N PHE A 183 6.88 -21.89 14.14
CA PHE A 183 5.59 -22.48 14.51
C PHE A 183 5.52 -24.00 14.25
N ALA A 184 6.32 -24.52 13.34
CA ALA A 184 6.41 -25.95 13.04
C ALA A 184 7.32 -26.74 14.00
N ARG A 185 7.98 -26.08 14.96
CA ARG A 185 8.85 -26.76 15.95
C ARG A 185 8.07 -27.64 16.91
N ASP A 186 8.76 -28.64 17.43
CA ASP A 186 8.22 -29.51 18.46
C ASP A 186 8.33 -28.82 19.82
N PHE A 187 7.17 -28.45 20.38
CA PHE A 187 7.06 -27.85 21.71
C PHE A 187 6.54 -28.87 22.73
N PRO A 188 7.15 -28.99 23.92
CA PRO A 188 6.73 -29.95 24.93
C PRO A 188 5.27 -29.72 25.36
N GLU A 189 4.47 -30.79 25.36
CA GLU A 189 3.03 -30.78 25.69
C GLU A 189 2.74 -30.12 27.05
N GLU A 190 3.62 -30.33 28.02
CA GLU A 190 3.41 -29.97 29.43
C GLU A 190 3.61 -28.47 29.72
N ARG A 191 4.48 -27.80 28.95
CA ARG A 191 4.87 -26.40 29.19
C ARG A 191 4.40 -25.43 28.11
N GLY A 192 3.87 -25.94 26.99
CA GLY A 192 3.62 -25.15 25.79
C GLY A 192 4.91 -24.70 25.10
N GLY A 193 4.77 -23.90 24.06
CA GLY A 193 5.89 -23.28 23.33
C GLY A 193 5.95 -21.78 23.54
N ARG A 194 7.14 -21.19 23.39
CA ARG A 194 7.30 -19.73 23.33
C ARG A 194 7.94 -19.33 22.01
N ILE A 195 7.33 -18.35 21.34
CA ILE A 195 7.90 -17.67 20.19
C ILE A 195 8.02 -16.18 20.52
N GLY A 196 9.24 -15.65 20.48
CA GLY A 196 9.54 -14.23 20.58
C GLY A 196 9.76 -13.64 19.21
N VAL A 197 9.10 -12.52 18.91
CA VAL A 197 9.30 -11.75 17.69
C VAL A 197 9.65 -10.32 18.07
N SER A 198 10.76 -9.81 17.53
CA SER A 198 11.12 -8.41 17.72
C SER A 198 11.46 -7.71 16.41
N ALA A 199 11.20 -6.41 16.37
CA ALA A 199 11.58 -5.54 15.26
C ALA A 199 12.11 -4.21 15.78
N SER A 200 13.25 -3.79 15.25
CA SER A 200 13.86 -2.51 15.60
C SER A 200 14.57 -1.87 14.40
N THR A 201 14.79 -0.57 14.51
CA THR A 201 15.61 0.19 13.56
C THR A 201 16.79 0.82 14.30
N GLU A 202 18.01 0.49 13.89
CA GLU A 202 19.26 0.98 14.48
C GLU A 202 20.18 1.53 13.39
N ALA A 203 20.58 2.80 13.48
CA ALA A 203 21.43 3.47 12.48
C ALA A 203 20.90 3.33 11.03
N GLY A 204 19.56 3.29 10.88
CA GLY A 204 18.87 3.11 9.60
C GLY A 204 18.76 1.67 9.12
N ALA A 205 19.48 0.71 9.73
CA ALA A 205 19.30 -0.71 9.45
C ALA A 205 18.09 -1.24 10.20
N VAL A 206 17.31 -2.09 9.52
CA VAL A 206 16.13 -2.74 10.12
C VAL A 206 16.54 -4.14 10.55
N ARG A 207 16.29 -4.48 11.83
CA ARG A 207 16.54 -5.81 12.39
C ARG A 207 15.21 -6.44 12.79
N ILE A 208 14.96 -7.65 12.30
CA ILE A 208 13.84 -8.50 12.72
C ILE A 208 14.43 -9.78 13.30
N MET A 209 13.95 -10.18 14.47
CA MET A 209 14.36 -11.42 15.13
C MET A 209 13.13 -12.27 15.41
N VAL A 210 13.24 -13.56 15.10
CA VAL A 210 12.30 -14.59 15.54
C VAL A 210 13.10 -15.60 16.35
N ALA A 211 12.65 -15.89 17.56
CA ALA A 211 13.26 -16.88 18.44
C ALA A 211 12.20 -17.81 18.99
N ASP A 212 12.44 -19.11 18.92
CA ASP A 212 11.60 -20.13 19.54
C ASP A 212 12.38 -20.89 20.62
N ASP A 213 11.66 -21.64 21.46
CA ASP A 213 12.24 -22.55 22.45
C ASP A 213 11.92 -24.04 22.17
N GLY A 214 11.55 -24.34 20.92
CA GLY A 214 11.20 -25.68 20.47
C GLY A 214 12.42 -26.51 20.06
N SER A 215 12.25 -27.82 20.00
CA SER A 215 13.25 -28.69 19.37
C SER A 215 13.03 -28.76 17.86
N ALA A 216 14.04 -29.25 17.13
CA ALA A 216 13.83 -29.65 15.74
C ALA A 216 12.64 -30.62 15.66
N PRO A 217 11.76 -30.48 14.66
CA PRO A 217 10.58 -31.34 14.53
C PRO A 217 11.00 -32.79 14.27
N ALA A 218 10.22 -33.75 14.79
CA ALA A 218 10.45 -35.18 14.65
C ALA A 218 10.41 -35.67 13.19
N GLU A 219 9.66 -34.97 12.34
CA GLU A 219 9.70 -35.13 10.89
C GLU A 219 10.22 -33.85 10.24
N GLU A 220 11.09 -33.96 9.24
CA GLU A 220 11.46 -32.80 8.42
C GLU A 220 10.22 -32.33 7.63
N HIS A 221 9.63 -31.23 8.09
CA HIS A 221 8.51 -30.58 7.43
C HIS A 221 9.02 -29.71 6.27
N GLY A 222 9.55 -30.31 5.21
CA GLY A 222 9.96 -29.53 4.05
C GLY A 222 10.63 -30.33 2.93
N ASP A 223 10.34 -29.93 1.69
CA ASP A 223 11.02 -30.36 0.47
C ASP A 223 12.28 -29.51 0.17
N GLY A 224 12.75 -28.73 1.14
CA GLY A 224 13.87 -27.78 0.99
C GLY A 224 13.49 -26.43 0.35
N PHE A 225 12.23 -26.21 -0.03
CA PHE A 225 11.82 -24.98 -0.70
C PHE A 225 11.84 -23.76 0.24
N GLY A 226 11.40 -23.88 1.49
CA GLY A 226 11.40 -22.78 2.46
C GLY A 226 12.79 -22.17 2.68
N PRO A 227 13.81 -22.96 3.04
CA PRO A 227 15.20 -22.49 3.15
C PRO A 227 15.75 -21.88 1.86
N MET A 228 15.42 -22.45 0.68
CA MET A 228 15.77 -21.85 -0.61
C MET A 228 15.14 -20.47 -0.80
N LEU A 229 13.87 -20.32 -0.44
CA LEU A 229 13.14 -19.06 -0.55
C LEU A 229 13.71 -18.00 0.40
N VAL A 230 14.09 -18.38 1.62
CA VAL A 230 14.78 -17.52 2.59
C VAL A 230 16.09 -16.97 1.99
N ASP A 231 16.92 -17.83 1.39
CA ASP A 231 18.18 -17.41 0.76
C ASP A 231 17.94 -16.48 -0.45
N LEU A 232 16.98 -16.83 -1.32
CA LEU A 232 16.62 -16.03 -2.48
C LEU A 232 16.14 -14.62 -2.10
N LEU A 233 15.20 -14.54 -1.15
CA LEU A 233 14.62 -13.27 -0.71
C LEU A 233 15.60 -12.45 0.12
N GLY A 234 16.44 -13.10 0.94
CA GLY A 234 17.55 -12.46 1.64
C GLY A 234 18.48 -11.74 0.66
N LYS A 235 18.91 -12.43 -0.41
CA LYS A 235 19.71 -11.83 -1.49
C LYS A 235 19.00 -10.69 -2.20
N GLN A 236 17.72 -10.86 -2.55
CA GLN A 236 16.94 -9.81 -3.21
C GLN A 236 16.83 -8.54 -2.36
N LEU A 237 16.67 -8.68 -1.05
CA LEU A 237 16.61 -7.57 -0.10
C LEU A 237 17.98 -7.04 0.30
N ARG A 238 19.07 -7.71 -0.13
CA ARG A 238 20.43 -7.53 0.38
C ARG A 238 20.49 -7.65 1.91
N ALA A 239 19.62 -8.46 2.48
CA ALA A 239 19.52 -8.70 3.90
C ALA A 239 20.53 -9.78 4.33
N GLU A 240 21.12 -9.60 5.51
CA GLU A 240 21.83 -10.67 6.19
C GLU A 240 20.83 -11.50 6.99
N VAL A 241 20.77 -12.80 6.71
CA VAL A 241 19.92 -13.74 7.45
C VAL A 241 20.82 -14.70 8.22
N ARG A 242 20.74 -14.68 9.54
CA ARG A 242 21.56 -15.48 10.44
C ARG A 242 20.69 -16.39 11.29
N ARG A 243 20.96 -17.69 11.23
CA ARG A 243 20.30 -18.72 12.05
C ARG A 243 21.27 -19.23 13.10
N GLU A 244 20.84 -19.27 14.35
CA GLU A 244 21.61 -19.74 15.49
C GLU A 244 20.77 -20.76 16.27
N GLU A 245 21.38 -21.88 16.65
CA GLU A 245 20.75 -22.81 17.58
C GLU A 245 20.86 -22.25 18.99
N THR A 246 19.72 -22.10 19.65
CA THR A 246 19.67 -21.87 21.10
C THR A 246 19.37 -23.22 21.74
N ALA A 247 19.95 -23.55 22.88
CA ALA A 247 19.70 -24.85 23.51
C ALA A 247 18.71 -24.67 24.68
N PRO A 248 17.40 -25.00 24.54
CA PRO A 248 16.68 -25.39 23.31
C PRO A 248 16.24 -24.18 22.45
N GLY A 249 15.79 -24.45 21.22
CA GLY A 249 15.28 -23.44 20.30
C GLY A 249 16.11 -23.10 19.07
N THR A 250 15.64 -22.11 18.34
CA THR A 250 16.36 -21.49 17.24
C THR A 250 16.12 -19.99 17.28
N ARG A 251 17.14 -19.21 16.91
CA ARG A 251 17.04 -17.78 16.68
C ARG A 251 17.39 -17.49 15.23
N VAL A 252 16.48 -16.83 14.53
CA VAL A 252 16.72 -16.29 13.19
C VAL A 252 16.69 -14.77 13.26
N THR A 253 17.74 -14.14 12.77
CA THR A 253 17.86 -12.68 12.68
C THR A 253 17.96 -12.27 11.21
N ILE A 254 17.08 -11.39 10.78
CA ILE A 254 17.07 -10.76 9.46
C ILE A 254 17.51 -9.31 9.64
N THR A 255 18.58 -8.89 8.98
CA THR A 255 19.08 -7.50 9.01
C THR A 255 19.05 -6.91 7.61
N LEU A 256 18.17 -5.93 7.39
CA LEU A 256 18.16 -5.15 6.16
C LEU A 256 19.13 -3.98 6.30
N PRO A 257 19.94 -3.70 5.26
CA PRO A 257 20.86 -2.57 5.29
C PRO A 257 20.10 -1.25 5.31
N PRO A 258 20.73 -0.16 5.80
CA PRO A 258 20.13 1.16 5.74
C PRO A 258 19.68 1.51 4.33
N GLU A 259 18.54 2.19 4.23
CA GLU A 259 18.13 2.77 2.95
C GLU A 259 19.24 3.69 2.48
N SER A 260 19.92 3.30 1.41
CA SER A 260 20.89 4.18 0.76
C SER A 260 20.10 5.39 0.28
N ALA A 261 20.34 6.57 0.85
CA ALA A 261 19.74 7.81 0.38
C ALA A 261 19.91 7.84 -1.14
N ALA A 262 18.80 7.67 -1.87
CA ALA A 262 18.81 7.68 -3.31
C ALA A 262 19.51 8.97 -3.74
N ARG A 263 20.64 8.86 -4.45
CA ARG A 263 21.23 10.00 -5.13
C ARG A 263 20.14 10.53 -6.06
N ARG A 264 19.60 11.70 -5.71
CA ARG A 264 18.71 12.49 -6.54
C ARG A 264 19.43 12.93 -7.80
#